data_AF-A0A1S3CZJ0-F1
#
_entry.id   AF-A0A1S3CZJ0-F1
#
_cell.length_a   1.000
_cell.length_b   1.000
_cell.length_c   1.000
_cell.angle_alpha   90.00
_cell.angle_beta   90.00
_cell.angle_gamma   90.00
#
_symmetry.space_group_name_H-M   'P 1'
#
loop_
_entity.id
_entity.type
_entity.pdbx_description
1 polymer ?
#
loop_
_entity_poly.entity_id
_entity_poly.type
_entity_poly.pdbx_seq_one_letter_code
_entity_poly.pdbx_strand_id
1 'polypeptide(L)'
;MDSKSGIGLQGVDSDDKNSSIIQKRLNKVIDTNIDNDKDVLEALKELSIFFTDNTLISRRNLRSQIEKRSLAINEDFVSAFRKVKETLDTMHEDVLQMNNAVTSMTTQLQNTKAQTHQLIQQTTKLQTESDKITMKQKISEAFIREFQLNESELNTLRNSNEISMAFFNVLDRVDSISQACKLLLQSGHETCALDIQQQMTMYKETALDKIYRW
;
A
#
# COMPACT_ATOMS: atom_id res chain seq x y z
N MET A 1 -4.77 -20.24 -131.28
CA MET A 1 -3.67 -21.07 -130.78
C MET A 1 -3.22 -20.49 -129.44
N ASP A 2 -3.65 -21.18 -128.38
CA ASP A 2 -2.87 -21.54 -127.20
C ASP A 2 -2.28 -20.49 -126.23
N SER A 3 -2.95 -20.42 -125.06
CA SER A 3 -2.49 -20.88 -123.74
C SER A 3 -1.44 -20.12 -122.90
N LYS A 4 -1.87 -19.88 -121.64
CA LYS A 4 -1.17 -19.95 -120.32
C LYS A 4 -0.58 -18.68 -119.65
N SER A 5 -1.34 -18.21 -118.65
CA SER A 5 -1.04 -18.10 -117.19
C SER A 5 0.33 -17.61 -116.67
N GLY A 6 0.29 -16.66 -115.72
CA GLY A 6 1.19 -16.69 -114.55
C GLY A 6 1.56 -15.35 -113.87
N ILE A 7 0.78 -14.96 -112.85
CA ILE A 7 1.19 -14.48 -111.48
C ILE A 7 2.06 -13.21 -111.33
N GLY A 8 1.66 -12.35 -110.38
CA GLY A 8 2.63 -11.57 -109.58
C GLY A 8 2.13 -10.28 -108.93
N LEU A 9 1.45 -10.37 -107.77
CA LEU A 9 1.25 -9.25 -106.83
C LEU A 9 2.60 -8.81 -106.22
N GLN A 10 2.83 -7.50 -106.04
CA GLN A 10 3.37 -6.97 -104.77
C GLN A 10 3.32 -5.43 -104.70
N GLY A 11 2.58 -4.89 -103.74
CA GLY A 11 2.55 -3.43 -103.48
C GLY A 11 1.81 -2.98 -102.21
N VAL A 12 1.53 -3.87 -101.25
CA VAL A 12 0.70 -3.56 -100.05
C VAL A 12 1.41 -3.86 -98.70
N ASP A 13 2.66 -4.34 -98.71
CA ASP A 13 3.24 -5.08 -97.56
C ASP A 13 3.98 -4.23 -96.50
N SER A 14 3.92 -2.89 -96.53
CA SER A 14 4.67 -2.00 -95.62
C SER A 14 3.82 -1.38 -94.50
N ASP A 15 2.60 -0.92 -94.80
CA ASP A 15 1.70 -0.33 -93.78
C ASP A 15 1.05 -1.39 -92.89
N ASP A 16 0.75 -2.58 -93.42
CA ASP A 16 0.20 -3.71 -92.66
C ASP A 16 1.18 -4.25 -91.61
N LYS A 17 2.49 -4.21 -91.90
CA LYS A 17 3.52 -4.63 -90.92
C LYS A 17 3.61 -3.67 -89.75
N ASN A 18 3.54 -2.36 -90.01
CA ASN A 18 3.59 -1.36 -88.95
C ASN A 18 2.31 -1.40 -88.09
N SER A 19 1.15 -1.59 -88.73
CA SER A 19 -0.13 -1.84 -88.06
C SER A 19 -0.07 -3.09 -87.17
N SER A 20 0.45 -4.22 -87.68
CA SER A 20 0.61 -5.45 -86.91
C SER A 20 1.58 -5.33 -85.73
N ILE A 21 2.66 -4.57 -85.86
CA ILE A 21 3.62 -4.33 -84.77
C ILE A 21 2.98 -3.46 -83.67
N ILE A 22 2.24 -2.42 -84.06
CA ILE A 22 1.51 -1.56 -83.11
C ILE A 22 0.39 -2.36 -82.44
N GLN A 23 -0.37 -3.17 -83.17
CA GLN A 23 -1.38 -4.07 -82.62
C GLN A 23 -0.79 -5.08 -81.65
N LYS A 24 0.39 -5.66 -81.94
CA LYS A 24 1.09 -6.54 -81.00
C LYS A 24 1.56 -5.83 -79.74
N ARG A 25 2.02 -4.57 -79.85
CA ARG A 25 2.40 -3.75 -78.68
C ARG A 25 1.18 -3.33 -77.87
N LEU A 26 0.09 -2.97 -78.54
CA LEU A 26 -1.18 -2.60 -77.95
C LEU A 26 -1.80 -3.80 -77.21
N ASN A 27 -1.90 -4.95 -77.86
CA ASN A 27 -2.36 -6.19 -77.23
C ASN A 27 -1.46 -6.55 -76.05
N LYS A 28 -0.14 -6.41 -76.16
CA LYS A 28 0.76 -6.65 -75.03
C LYS A 28 0.53 -5.69 -73.85
N VAL A 29 0.18 -4.43 -74.09
CA VAL A 29 -0.17 -3.45 -73.04
C VAL A 29 -1.54 -3.74 -72.42
N ILE A 30 -2.50 -4.18 -73.22
CA ILE A 30 -3.83 -4.60 -72.75
C ILE A 30 -3.71 -5.89 -71.92
N ASP A 31 -2.88 -6.84 -72.36
CA ASP A 31 -2.61 -8.10 -71.67
C ASP A 31 -1.94 -7.89 -70.30
N THR A 32 -1.20 -6.78 -70.12
CA THR A 32 -0.62 -6.43 -68.81
C THR A 32 -1.64 -5.99 -67.74
N ASN A 33 -2.95 -5.94 -68.05
CA ASN A 33 -4.05 -5.86 -67.08
C ASN A 33 -3.85 -4.83 -65.95
N ILE A 34 -3.31 -3.65 -66.30
CA ILE A 34 -2.91 -2.61 -65.34
C ILE A 34 -4.13 -2.04 -64.58
N ASP A 35 -5.33 -2.14 -65.18
CA ASP A 35 -6.57 -1.62 -64.60
C ASP A 35 -7.18 -2.52 -63.50
N ASN A 36 -6.81 -3.80 -63.45
CA ASN A 36 -7.37 -4.77 -62.50
C ASN A 36 -6.57 -4.86 -61.19
N ASP A 37 -5.34 -4.36 -61.17
CA ASP A 37 -4.47 -4.42 -60.00
C ASP A 37 -4.42 -3.04 -59.32
N LYS A 38 -5.26 -2.91 -58.28
CA LYS A 38 -5.39 -1.69 -57.48
C LYS A 38 -4.06 -1.26 -56.85
N ASP A 39 -3.23 -2.21 -56.43
CA ASP A 39 -1.95 -1.93 -55.77
C ASP A 39 -0.93 -1.41 -56.78
N VAL A 40 -0.95 -1.95 -58.01
CA VAL A 40 -0.13 -1.44 -59.12
C VAL A 40 -0.57 -0.05 -59.54
N LEU A 41 -1.88 0.22 -59.60
CA LEU A 41 -2.43 1.53 -59.93
C LEU A 41 -2.05 2.58 -58.86
N GLU A 42 -2.09 2.21 -57.59
CA GLU A 42 -1.69 3.07 -56.47
C GLU A 42 -0.17 3.34 -56.48
N ALA A 43 0.65 2.31 -56.72
CA ALA A 43 2.10 2.47 -56.89
C ALA A 43 2.46 3.34 -58.11
N LEU A 44 1.74 3.22 -59.22
CA LEU A 44 1.89 4.07 -60.40
C LEU A 44 1.47 5.51 -60.13
N LYS A 45 0.40 5.71 -59.34
CA LYS A 45 -0.03 7.03 -58.90
C LYS A 45 1.00 7.69 -57.99
N GLU A 46 1.62 6.95 -57.08
CA GLU A 46 2.74 7.44 -56.28
C GLU A 46 3.97 7.74 -57.11
N LEU A 47 4.30 6.88 -58.09
CA LEU A 47 5.39 7.08 -59.04
C LEU A 47 5.19 8.37 -59.84
N SER A 48 3.95 8.64 -60.26
CA SER A 48 3.58 9.84 -61.02
C SER A 48 3.77 11.14 -60.24
N ILE A 49 3.81 11.11 -58.90
CA ILE A 49 4.03 12.32 -58.08
C ILE A 49 5.47 12.85 -58.25
N PHE A 50 6.45 11.98 -58.52
CA PHE A 50 7.86 12.36 -58.60
C PHE A 50 8.53 12.06 -59.94
N PHE A 51 7.89 11.25 -60.80
CA PHE A 51 8.36 10.96 -62.14
C PHE A 51 7.58 11.79 -63.18
N THR A 52 7.92 13.07 -63.30
CA THR A 52 7.25 14.01 -64.21
C THR A 52 7.75 13.92 -65.65
N ASP A 53 9.05 13.64 -65.85
CA ASP A 53 9.68 13.64 -67.17
C ASP A 53 10.27 12.27 -67.54
N ASN A 54 9.73 11.65 -68.59
CA ASN A 54 10.19 10.37 -69.13
C ASN A 54 11.40 10.56 -70.07
N THR A 55 12.54 10.94 -69.49
CA THR A 55 13.83 10.99 -70.22
C THR A 55 14.62 9.70 -70.03
N LEU A 56 15.58 9.44 -70.92
CA LEU A 56 16.46 8.28 -70.87
C LEU A 56 17.31 8.27 -69.57
N ILE A 57 17.66 9.46 -69.08
CA ILE A 57 18.37 9.68 -67.80
C ILE A 57 17.43 9.40 -66.62
N SER A 58 16.20 9.94 -66.65
CA SER A 58 15.19 9.70 -65.61
C SER A 58 14.88 8.21 -65.47
N ARG A 59 14.76 7.48 -66.58
CA ARG A 59 14.53 6.02 -66.59
C ARG A 59 15.70 5.24 -65.99
N ARG A 60 16.94 5.62 -66.30
CA ARG A 60 18.15 4.98 -65.74
C ARG A 60 18.28 5.23 -64.24
N ASN A 61 17.87 6.40 -63.77
CA ASN A 61 17.99 6.80 -62.36
C ASN A 61 16.76 6.46 -61.51
N LEU A 62 15.65 6.00 -62.10
CA LEU A 62 14.38 5.73 -61.42
C LEU A 62 14.55 4.80 -60.20
N ARG A 63 15.27 3.69 -60.39
CA ARG A 63 15.55 2.73 -59.31
C ARG A 63 16.29 3.39 -58.14
N SER A 64 17.33 4.17 -58.43
CA SER A 64 18.10 4.86 -57.39
C SER A 64 17.26 5.91 -56.66
N GLN A 65 16.34 6.60 -57.35
CA GLN A 65 15.42 7.54 -56.72
C GLN A 65 14.39 6.85 -55.82
N ILE A 66 13.82 5.72 -56.27
CA ILE A 66 12.90 4.92 -55.46
C ILE A 66 13.62 4.38 -54.21
N GLU A 67 14.83 3.83 -54.37
CA GLU A 67 15.64 3.34 -53.25
C GLU A 67 15.97 4.45 -52.25
N LYS A 68 16.35 5.65 -52.71
CA LYS A 68 16.61 6.80 -51.82
C LYS A 68 15.37 7.26 -51.08
N ARG A 69 14.21 7.31 -51.74
CA ARG A 69 12.94 7.69 -51.10
C ARG A 69 12.51 6.64 -50.08
N SER A 70 12.62 5.35 -50.43
CA SER A 70 12.35 4.25 -49.50
C SER A 70 13.26 4.31 -48.28
N LEU A 71 14.55 4.60 -48.47
CA LEU A 71 15.49 4.81 -47.37
C LEU A 71 15.07 5.99 -46.48
N ALA A 72 14.71 7.14 -47.06
CA ALA A 72 14.27 8.31 -46.29
C ALA A 72 12.99 8.03 -45.47
N ILE A 73 12.00 7.35 -46.06
CA ILE A 73 10.78 6.94 -45.36
C ILE A 73 11.11 5.99 -44.21
N ASN A 74 12.01 5.03 -44.42
CA ASN A 74 12.43 4.11 -43.36
C ASN A 74 13.20 4.82 -42.25
N GLU A 75 14.04 5.80 -42.57
CA GLU A 75 14.74 6.64 -41.57
C GLU A 75 13.73 7.45 -40.74
N ASP A 76 12.74 8.08 -41.40
CA ASP A 76 11.67 8.81 -40.72
C ASP A 76 10.83 7.89 -39.83
N PHE A 77 10.51 6.68 -40.30
CA PHE A 77 9.77 5.68 -39.54
C PHE A 77 10.56 5.25 -38.30
N VAL A 78 11.85 4.94 -38.44
CA VAL A 78 12.71 4.55 -37.31
C VAL A 78 12.85 5.70 -36.31
N SER A 79 12.99 6.94 -36.80
CA SER A 79 13.06 8.14 -35.96
C SER A 79 11.78 8.36 -35.16
N ALA A 80 10.61 8.25 -35.80
CA ALA A 80 9.32 8.35 -35.14
C ALA A 80 9.11 7.22 -34.13
N PHE A 81 9.44 5.98 -34.50
CA PHE A 81 9.29 4.82 -33.64
C PHE A 81 10.22 4.87 -32.43
N ARG A 82 11.44 5.43 -32.57
CA ARG A 82 12.36 5.64 -31.45
C ARG A 82 11.72 6.52 -30.36
N LYS A 83 11.03 7.60 -30.73
CA LYS A 83 10.36 8.48 -29.75
C LYS A 83 9.26 7.74 -28.96
N VAL A 84 8.50 6.90 -29.66
CA VAL A 84 7.47 6.05 -29.03
C VAL A 84 8.12 5.07 -28.07
N LYS A 85 9.22 4.42 -28.48
CA LYS A 85 9.99 3.49 -27.66
C LYS A 85 10.56 4.16 -26.41
N GLU A 86 11.13 5.35 -26.53
CA GLU A 86 11.64 6.12 -25.38
C GLU A 86 10.52 6.49 -24.40
N THR A 87 9.35 6.88 -24.92
CA THR A 87 8.18 7.18 -24.08
C THR A 87 7.68 5.93 -23.35
N LEU A 88 7.65 4.78 -24.04
CA LEU A 88 7.24 3.50 -23.46
C LEU A 88 8.25 3.01 -22.41
N ASP A 89 9.55 3.13 -22.68
CA ASP A 89 10.60 2.81 -21.71
C ASP A 89 10.46 3.65 -20.44
N THR A 90 10.18 4.95 -20.58
CA THR A 90 9.95 5.86 -19.45
C THR A 90 8.71 5.43 -18.66
N MET A 91 7.59 5.13 -19.33
CA MET A 91 6.39 4.62 -18.64
C MET A 91 6.65 3.29 -17.93
N HIS A 92 7.46 2.41 -18.53
CA HIS A 92 7.81 1.14 -17.90
C HIS A 92 8.61 1.36 -16.61
N GLU A 93 9.59 2.27 -16.65
CA GLU A 93 10.37 2.65 -15.48
C GLU A 93 9.48 3.28 -14.39
N ASP A 94 8.57 4.18 -14.75
CA ASP A 94 7.61 4.79 -13.80
C ASP A 94 6.72 3.73 -13.13
N VAL A 95 6.24 2.73 -13.90
CA VAL A 95 5.45 1.62 -13.36
C VAL A 95 6.28 0.74 -12.42
N LEU A 96 7.55 0.47 -12.74
CA LEU A 96 8.45 -0.26 -11.86
C LEU A 96 8.70 0.50 -10.56
N GLN A 97 8.96 1.81 -10.64
CA GLN A 97 9.14 2.65 -9.46
C GLN A 97 7.87 2.69 -8.59
N MET A 98 6.70 2.80 -9.21
CA MET A 98 5.42 2.73 -8.52
C MET A 98 5.24 1.38 -7.81
N ASN A 99 5.57 0.27 -8.47
CA ASN A 99 5.48 -1.06 -7.87
C ASN A 99 6.41 -1.20 -6.65
N ASN A 100 7.65 -0.72 -6.78
CA ASN A 100 8.62 -0.71 -5.69
C ASN A 100 8.14 0.14 -4.52
N ALA A 101 7.59 1.32 -4.78
CA ALA A 101 7.04 2.21 -3.75
C ALA A 101 5.84 1.57 -3.02
N VAL A 102 4.92 0.94 -3.75
CA VAL A 102 3.77 0.22 -3.17
C VAL A 102 4.24 -0.95 -2.31
N THR A 103 5.22 -1.73 -2.79
CA THR A 103 5.77 -2.86 -2.05
C THR A 103 6.45 -2.38 -0.76
N SER A 104 7.28 -1.33 -0.84
CA SER A 104 7.93 -0.72 0.32
C SER A 104 6.92 -0.20 1.35
N MET A 105 5.90 0.54 0.91
CA MET A 105 4.85 1.04 1.78
C MET A 105 4.06 -0.10 2.44
N THR A 106 3.77 -1.16 1.69
CA THR A 106 3.08 -2.34 2.21
C THR A 106 3.89 -3.03 3.30
N THR A 107 5.19 -3.23 3.09
CA THR A 107 6.09 -3.80 4.10
C THR A 107 6.17 -2.92 5.34
N GLN A 108 6.29 -1.60 5.16
CA GLN A 108 6.33 -0.67 6.28
C GLN A 108 5.03 -0.70 7.09
N LEU A 109 3.88 -0.71 6.42
CA LEU A 109 2.57 -0.78 7.07
C LEU A 109 2.39 -2.10 7.84
N GLN A 110 2.83 -3.22 7.27
CA GLN A 110 2.81 -4.51 7.97
C GLN A 110 3.69 -4.50 9.22
N ASN A 111 4.89 -3.93 9.13
CA ASN A 111 5.81 -3.80 10.27
C ASN A 111 5.22 -2.89 11.36
N THR A 112 4.69 -1.72 10.99
CA THR A 112 4.03 -0.82 11.94
C THR A 112 2.82 -1.48 12.58
N LYS A 113 1.98 -2.20 11.81
CA LYS A 113 0.85 -2.96 12.34
C LYS A 113 1.30 -4.00 13.39
N ALA A 114 2.37 -4.74 13.11
CA ALA A 114 2.92 -5.71 14.05
C ALA A 114 3.44 -5.04 15.34
N GLN A 115 4.18 -3.93 15.21
CA GLN A 115 4.69 -3.16 16.34
C GLN A 115 3.56 -2.56 17.18
N THR A 116 2.54 -1.96 16.55
CA THR A 116 1.36 -1.43 17.25
C THR A 116 0.61 -2.55 17.97
N HIS A 117 0.49 -3.73 17.37
CA HIS A 117 -0.15 -4.86 18.03
C HIS A 117 0.62 -5.30 19.27
N GLN A 118 1.95 -5.41 19.19
CA GLN A 118 2.81 -5.72 20.35
C GLN A 118 2.68 -4.65 21.45
N LEU A 119 2.68 -3.37 21.07
CA LEU A 119 2.51 -2.27 22.02
C LEU A 119 1.15 -2.34 22.72
N ILE A 120 0.06 -2.58 21.98
CA ILE A 120 -1.28 -2.76 22.55
C ILE A 120 -1.30 -3.92 23.55
N GLN A 121 -0.69 -5.06 23.21
CA GLN A 121 -0.61 -6.20 24.14
C GLN A 121 0.15 -5.83 25.42
N GLN A 122 1.30 -5.15 25.30
CA GLN A 122 2.10 -4.72 26.44
C GLN A 122 1.34 -3.71 27.32
N THR A 123 0.72 -2.69 26.71
CA THR A 123 -0.08 -1.68 27.41
C THR A 123 -1.29 -2.30 28.09
N THR A 124 -1.96 -3.26 27.44
CA THR A 124 -3.11 -3.98 28.04
C THR A 124 -2.67 -4.79 29.25
N LYS A 125 -1.54 -5.50 29.14
CA LYS A 125 -0.97 -6.24 30.28
C LYS A 125 -0.65 -5.30 31.44
N LEU A 126 0.06 -4.19 31.17
CA LEU A 126 0.39 -3.19 32.18
C LEU A 126 -0.85 -2.57 32.81
N GLN A 127 -1.90 -2.29 32.04
CA GLN A 127 -3.16 -1.79 32.57
C GLN A 127 -3.78 -2.78 33.55
N THR A 128 -3.83 -4.08 33.19
CA THR A 128 -4.39 -5.09 34.10
C THR A 128 -3.55 -5.26 35.38
N GLU A 129 -2.23 -5.11 35.29
CA GLU A 129 -1.34 -5.14 36.46
C GLU A 129 -1.53 -3.89 37.32
N SER A 130 -1.66 -2.72 36.70
CA SER A 130 -1.97 -1.46 37.37
C SER A 130 -3.30 -1.55 38.13
N ASP A 131 -4.37 -2.03 37.49
CA ASP A 131 -5.69 -2.18 38.09
C ASP A 131 -5.64 -3.12 39.31
N LYS A 132 -4.88 -4.22 39.23
CA LYS A 132 -4.67 -5.15 40.35
C LYS A 132 -3.94 -4.47 41.50
N ILE A 133 -2.90 -3.68 41.21
CA ILE A 133 -2.13 -2.95 42.23
C ILE A 133 -3.01 -1.89 42.89
N THR A 134 -3.76 -1.11 42.10
CA THR A 134 -4.69 -0.11 42.62
C THR A 134 -5.79 -0.75 43.47
N MET A 135 -6.32 -1.91 43.08
CA MET A 135 -7.29 -2.63 43.91
C MET A 135 -6.66 -3.08 45.23
N LYS A 136 -5.46 -3.67 45.19
CA LYS A 136 -4.72 -4.04 46.41
C LYS A 136 -4.44 -2.84 47.31
N GLN A 137 -4.05 -1.71 46.74
CA GLN A 137 -3.84 -0.47 47.49
C GLN A 137 -5.11 -0.01 48.19
N LYS A 138 -6.25 0.03 47.48
CA LYS A 138 -7.55 0.39 48.07
C LYS A 138 -7.95 -0.56 49.21
N ILE A 139 -7.70 -1.86 49.05
CA ILE A 139 -7.96 -2.85 50.11
C ILE A 139 -7.04 -2.57 51.32
N SER A 140 -5.75 -2.36 51.10
CA SER A 140 -4.80 -2.05 52.19
C SER A 140 -5.15 -0.76 52.92
N GLU A 141 -5.53 0.30 52.20
CA GLU A 141 -5.98 1.57 52.79
C GLU A 141 -7.26 1.39 53.62
N ALA A 142 -8.23 0.64 53.10
CA ALA A 142 -9.45 0.32 53.84
C ALA A 142 -9.15 -0.53 55.08
N PHE A 143 -8.22 -1.48 54.98
CA PHE A 143 -7.79 -2.33 56.08
C PHE A 143 -7.11 -1.52 57.19
N ILE A 144 -6.16 -0.64 56.85
CA ILE A 144 -5.50 0.25 57.81
C ILE A 144 -6.52 1.14 58.52
N ARG A 145 -7.45 1.74 57.78
CA ARG A 145 -8.48 2.61 58.36
C ARG A 145 -9.41 1.88 59.34
N GLU A 146 -9.72 0.61 59.06
CA GLU A 146 -10.64 -0.16 59.89
C GLU A 146 -9.98 -0.82 61.09
N PHE A 147 -8.71 -1.21 60.99
CA PHE A 147 -8.03 -2.01 62.01
C PHE A 147 -6.86 -1.33 62.73
N GLN A 148 -6.51 -0.10 62.37
CA GLN A 148 -5.46 0.68 63.00
C GLN A 148 -6.00 2.01 63.53
N LEU A 149 -5.56 2.40 64.72
CA LEU A 149 -5.80 3.74 65.26
C LEU A 149 -4.88 4.75 64.58
N ASN A 150 -5.41 5.92 64.25
CA ASN A 150 -4.60 7.03 63.76
C ASN A 150 -3.62 7.51 64.85
N GLU A 151 -2.47 8.07 64.44
CA GLU A 151 -1.47 8.59 65.39
C GLU A 151 -2.04 9.64 66.34
N SER A 152 -3.00 10.46 65.88
CA SER A 152 -3.71 11.44 66.72
C SER A 152 -4.60 10.79 67.79
N GLU A 153 -5.25 9.67 67.46
CA GLU A 153 -6.09 8.89 68.38
C GLU A 153 -5.22 8.20 69.43
N LEU A 154 -4.10 7.62 69.00
CA LEU A 154 -3.12 6.99 69.88
C LEU A 154 -2.44 8.00 70.82
N ASN A 155 -2.17 9.22 70.34
CA ASN A 155 -1.66 10.32 71.15
C ASN A 155 -2.69 10.77 72.20
N THR A 156 -3.98 10.75 71.87
CA THR A 156 -5.07 11.06 72.80
C THR A 156 -5.20 9.98 73.88
N LEU A 157 -5.02 8.69 73.55
CA LEU A 157 -5.01 7.61 74.55
C LEU A 157 -3.81 7.70 75.51
N ARG A 158 -2.61 7.95 74.97
CA ARG A 158 -1.36 7.90 75.76
C ARG A 158 -1.03 9.20 76.49
N ASN A 159 -1.09 10.34 75.82
CA ASN A 159 -0.47 11.59 76.28
C ASN A 159 -1.43 12.64 76.86
N SER A 160 -2.75 12.44 76.80
CA SER A 160 -3.69 13.43 77.37
C SER A 160 -3.73 13.34 78.90
N ASN A 161 -3.32 14.37 79.63
CA ASN A 161 -3.47 14.41 81.10
C ASN A 161 -4.93 14.62 81.55
N GLU A 162 -5.80 15.10 80.65
CA GLU A 162 -7.22 15.33 80.92
C GLU A 162 -8.08 14.25 80.24
N ILE A 163 -8.98 13.63 81.02
CA ILE A 163 -9.99 12.71 80.50
C ILE A 163 -11.10 13.54 79.85
N SER A 164 -10.96 13.80 78.55
CA SER A 164 -11.95 14.54 77.76
C SER A 164 -12.94 13.58 77.06
N MET A 165 -14.05 14.10 76.54
CA MET A 165 -15.00 13.33 75.71
C MET A 165 -14.33 12.69 74.48
N ALA A 166 -13.26 13.32 73.96
CA ALA A 166 -12.43 12.75 72.89
C ALA A 166 -11.75 11.43 73.29
N PHE A 167 -11.38 11.25 74.55
CA PHE A 167 -10.78 10.01 75.06
C PHE A 167 -11.77 8.85 75.02
N PHE A 168 -13.02 9.09 75.46
CA PHE A 168 -14.08 8.07 75.40
C PHE A 168 -14.45 7.70 73.96
N ASN A 169 -14.50 8.67 73.04
CA ASN A 169 -14.73 8.38 71.61
C ASN A 169 -13.63 7.49 71.01
N VAL A 170 -12.37 7.70 71.40
CA VAL A 170 -11.26 6.83 70.96
C VAL A 170 -11.36 5.46 71.62
N LEU A 171 -11.78 5.35 72.89
CA LEU A 171 -12.00 4.06 73.56
C LEU A 171 -13.14 3.26 72.92
N ASP A 172 -14.23 3.92 72.52
CA ASP A 172 -15.32 3.29 71.76
C ASP A 172 -14.85 2.82 70.38
N ARG A 173 -13.92 3.56 69.75
CA ARG A 173 -13.25 3.13 68.50
C ARG A 173 -12.39 1.89 68.74
N VAL A 174 -11.60 1.81 69.81
CA VAL A 174 -10.82 0.62 70.20
C VAL A 174 -11.74 -0.60 70.37
N ASP A 175 -12.87 -0.44 71.03
CA ASP A 175 -13.84 -1.53 71.22
C ASP A 175 -14.53 -1.94 69.91
N SER A 176 -14.83 -0.97 69.04
CA SER A 176 -15.35 -1.25 67.69
C SER A 176 -14.34 -2.04 66.85
N ILE A 177 -13.06 -1.68 66.89
CA ILE A 177 -11.98 -2.40 66.20
C ILE A 177 -11.86 -3.84 66.75
N SER A 178 -11.92 -4.00 68.08
CA SER A 178 -11.89 -5.32 68.72
C SER A 178 -13.07 -6.21 68.28
N GLN A 179 -14.26 -5.64 68.08
CA GLN A 179 -15.40 -6.36 67.52
C GLN A 179 -15.19 -6.71 66.05
N ALA A 180 -14.65 -5.79 65.25
CA ALA A 180 -14.32 -6.04 63.85
C ALA A 180 -13.26 -7.16 63.70
N CYS A 181 -12.30 -7.27 64.61
CA CYS A 181 -11.31 -8.36 64.62
C CYS A 181 -11.96 -9.74 64.80
N LYS A 182 -13.10 -9.85 65.49
CA LYS A 182 -13.84 -11.13 65.59
C LYS A 182 -14.38 -11.58 64.24
N LEU A 183 -14.80 -10.64 63.39
CA LEU A 183 -15.19 -10.94 62.00
C LEU A 183 -13.99 -11.38 61.17
N LEU A 184 -12.82 -10.77 61.39
CA LEU A 184 -11.57 -11.15 60.72
C LEU A 184 -11.09 -12.56 61.12
N LEU A 185 -11.28 -12.93 62.39
CA LEU A 185 -11.01 -14.27 62.92
C LEU A 185 -11.91 -15.31 62.23
N GLN A 186 -13.19 -14.99 62.06
CA GLN A 186 -14.16 -15.84 61.35
C GLN A 186 -13.85 -15.97 59.84
N SER A 187 -13.15 -14.99 59.25
CA SER A 187 -12.74 -15.01 57.84
C SER A 187 -11.43 -15.80 57.59
N GLY A 188 -10.81 -16.38 58.63
CA GLY A 188 -9.62 -17.23 58.50
C GLY A 188 -8.27 -16.50 58.57
N HIS A 189 -8.24 -15.22 58.95
CA HIS A 189 -7.00 -14.46 59.16
C HIS A 189 -6.61 -14.40 60.65
N GLU A 190 -6.45 -15.57 61.27
CA GLU A 190 -6.34 -15.72 62.73
C GLU A 190 -5.13 -15.00 63.33
N THR A 191 -3.93 -15.16 62.78
CA THR A 191 -2.70 -14.57 63.35
C THR A 191 -2.76 -13.04 63.38
N CYS A 192 -3.13 -12.42 62.26
CA CYS A 192 -3.22 -10.96 62.17
C CYS A 192 -4.34 -10.40 63.05
N ALA A 193 -5.48 -11.08 63.10
CA ALA A 193 -6.59 -10.70 63.98
C ALA A 193 -6.20 -10.76 65.47
N LEU A 194 -5.49 -11.80 65.89
CA LEU A 194 -4.99 -11.95 67.26
C LEU A 194 -3.97 -10.87 67.62
N ASP A 195 -3.02 -10.58 66.74
CA ASP A 195 -2.00 -9.55 66.98
C ASP A 195 -2.64 -8.16 67.17
N ILE A 196 -3.58 -7.80 66.28
CA ILE A 196 -4.31 -6.52 66.37
C ILE A 196 -5.17 -6.49 67.63
N GLN A 197 -5.90 -7.57 67.93
CA GLN A 197 -6.72 -7.65 69.13
C GLN A 197 -5.88 -7.54 70.41
N GLN A 198 -4.69 -8.13 70.45
CA GLN A 198 -3.78 -8.02 71.58
C GLN A 198 -3.29 -6.59 71.77
N GLN A 199 -2.92 -5.89 70.68
CA GLN A 199 -2.56 -4.48 70.74
C GLN A 199 -3.73 -3.60 71.23
N MET A 200 -4.94 -3.81 70.73
CA MET A 200 -6.13 -3.07 71.17
C MET A 200 -6.46 -3.34 72.64
N THR A 201 -6.28 -4.57 73.11
CA THR A 201 -6.46 -4.94 74.52
C THR A 201 -5.45 -4.22 75.41
N MET A 202 -4.17 -4.14 75.01
CA MET A 202 -3.16 -3.36 75.75
C MET A 202 -3.52 -1.87 75.83
N TYR A 203 -4.04 -1.28 74.75
CA TYR A 203 -4.50 0.11 74.77
C TYR A 203 -5.68 0.30 75.72
N LYS A 204 -6.63 -0.63 75.72
CA LYS A 204 -7.77 -0.60 76.63
C LYS A 204 -7.36 -0.74 78.09
N GLU A 205 -6.45 -1.65 78.43
CA GLU A 205 -5.94 -1.82 79.79
C GLU A 205 -5.22 -0.56 80.29
N THR A 206 -4.36 0.03 79.44
CA THR A 206 -3.66 1.28 79.77
C THR A 206 -4.64 2.44 79.99
N ALA A 207 -5.67 2.53 79.15
CA ALA A 207 -6.73 3.52 79.28
C ALA A 207 -7.52 3.34 80.58
N LEU A 208 -7.89 2.11 80.94
CA LEU A 208 -8.63 1.81 82.18
C LEU A 208 -7.80 2.05 83.45
N ASP A 209 -6.52 1.69 83.47
CA ASP A 209 -5.63 2.01 84.61
C ASP A 209 -5.53 3.53 84.81
N LYS A 210 -5.52 4.30 83.72
CA LYS A 210 -5.53 5.76 83.76
C LYS A 210 -6.83 6.33 84.32
N ILE A 211 -7.99 5.79 83.93
CA ILE A 211 -9.28 6.18 84.53
C ILE A 211 -9.33 5.81 86.02
N TYR A 212 -8.80 4.64 86.40
CA TYR A 212 -8.81 4.18 87.79
C TYR A 212 -7.91 5.03 88.71
N ARG A 213 -6.82 5.58 88.17
CA ARG A 213 -5.89 6.46 88.90
C ARG A 213 -6.36 7.91 89.01
N TRP A 214 -7.34 8.34 88.21
CA TRP A 214 -7.88 9.69 88.18
C TRP A 214 -9.04 9.81 89.18
#